data_AF-A0AAN4Y954-F1
#
_entry.id   AF-A0AAN4Y954-F1
#
_cell.length_a   1.000
_cell.length_b   1.000
_cell.length_c   1.000
_cell.angle_alpha   90.00
_cell.angle_beta   90.00
_cell.angle_gamma   90.00
#
_symmetry.space_group_name_H-M   'P 1'
#
loop_
_entity.id
_entity.type
_entity.pdbx_description
1 polymer ?
#
loop_
_entity_poly.entity_id
_entity_poly.type
_entity_poly.pdbx_seq_one_letter_code
_entity_poly.pdbx_strand_id
1 'polypeptide(L)'
;MPRDTYSKRSLGTLSRRLKEVAKEVAQKFQPSAKLEAYHANIKDSRFNVDWFATFDVVFNALDNLDARRHVNRMCLAADVPLIESGTTGFNGQVQVIKKVGYGGDPIRPHGCAGLN
;
A
#
# COMPACT_ATOMS: atom_id res chain seq x y z
N MET A 1 -11.53 -17.41 -19.20
CA MET A 1 -10.50 -16.36 -19.32
C MET A 1 -9.14 -17.04 -19.35
N PRO A 2 -8.33 -16.89 -20.40
CA PRO A 2 -6.99 -17.46 -20.44
C PRO A 2 -6.14 -16.82 -19.35
N ARG A 3 -5.54 -17.66 -18.50
CA ARG A 3 -4.50 -17.27 -17.56
C ARG A 3 -3.22 -17.10 -18.37
N ASP A 4 -3.01 -15.91 -18.92
CA ASP A 4 -1.74 -15.57 -19.52
C ASP A 4 -0.68 -15.57 -18.42
N THR A 5 0.13 -16.60 -18.50
CA THR A 5 1.34 -16.82 -17.75
C THR A 5 2.28 -15.64 -17.97
N TYR A 6 2.48 -14.81 -16.93
CA TYR A 6 3.74 -14.08 -16.80
C TYR A 6 4.84 -15.11 -16.51
N SER A 7 5.20 -15.87 -17.54
CA SER A 7 6.36 -16.76 -17.53
C SER A 7 7.59 -15.89 -17.37
N LYS A 8 8.31 -16.07 -16.25
CA LYS A 8 9.62 -15.43 -15.99
C LYS A 8 10.69 -15.73 -17.08
N ARG A 9 10.35 -16.48 -18.13
CA ARG A 9 11.28 -16.89 -19.20
C ARG A 9 11.32 -15.98 -20.43
N SER A 10 10.41 -15.01 -20.59
CA SER A 10 10.45 -14.07 -21.73
C SER A 10 11.14 -12.72 -21.44
N LEU A 11 11.68 -12.52 -20.23
CA LEU A 11 12.41 -11.30 -19.84
C LEU A 11 13.86 -11.30 -20.37
N GLY A 12 14.02 -11.55 -21.67
CA GLY A 12 15.24 -11.24 -22.40
C GLY A 12 15.30 -9.74 -22.71
N THR A 13 15.48 -8.89 -21.69
CA THR A 13 16.07 -7.53 -21.72
C THR A 13 15.98 -6.97 -20.30
N LEU A 14 17.12 -6.96 -19.59
CA LEU A 14 17.51 -6.03 -18.50
C LEU A 14 16.41 -5.59 -17.51
N SER A 15 16.43 -6.17 -16.30
CA SER A 15 15.92 -5.61 -15.02
C SER A 15 15.00 -4.39 -15.13
N ARG A 16 13.82 -4.52 -15.74
CA ARG A 16 12.83 -3.44 -15.76
C ARG A 16 12.20 -3.33 -14.39
N ARG A 17 12.09 -2.12 -13.87
CA ARG A 17 11.65 -1.87 -12.50
C ARG A 17 10.18 -2.25 -12.36
N LEU A 18 9.84 -3.10 -11.38
CA LEU A 18 8.49 -3.65 -11.16
C LEU A 18 7.39 -2.57 -11.15
N LYS A 19 7.67 -1.40 -10.57
CA LYS A 19 6.70 -0.30 -10.44
C LYS A 19 6.41 0.39 -11.77
N GLU A 20 7.43 0.54 -12.62
CA GLU A 20 7.30 1.12 -13.96
C GLU A 20 6.50 0.17 -14.87
N VAL A 21 6.83 -1.13 -14.84
CA VAL A 21 6.09 -2.16 -15.59
C VAL A 21 4.64 -2.24 -15.13
N ALA A 22 4.38 -2.19 -13.83
CA ALA A 22 3.02 -2.21 -13.29
C ALA A 22 2.19 -1.00 -13.78
N LYS A 23 2.79 0.20 -13.76
CA LYS A 23 2.16 1.40 -14.31
C LYS A 23 1.85 1.25 -15.81
N GLU A 24 2.82 0.81 -16.62
CA GLU A 24 2.61 0.61 -18.06
C GLU A 24 1.46 -0.34 -18.36
N VAL A 25 1.38 -1.44 -17.60
CA VAL A 25 0.30 -2.43 -17.76
C VAL A 25 -1.04 -1.83 -17.32
N ALA A 26 -1.11 -1.19 -16.15
CA ALA A 26 -2.35 -0.58 -15.64
C ALA A 26 -2.86 0.54 -16.56
N GLN A 27 -1.97 1.36 -17.13
CA GLN A 27 -2.33 2.43 -18.06
C GLN A 27 -3.00 1.90 -19.33
N LYS A 28 -2.64 0.70 -19.81
CA LYS A 28 -3.31 0.07 -20.96
C LYS A 28 -4.76 -0.30 -20.66
N PHE A 29 -5.07 -0.65 -19.41
CA PHE A 29 -6.43 -0.97 -18.98
C PHE A 29 -7.28 0.28 -18.75
N GLN A 30 -6.69 1.34 -18.20
CA GLN A 30 -7.37 2.62 -18.01
C GLN A 30 -6.48 3.80 -18.46
N PRO A 31 -6.56 4.20 -19.74
CA PRO A 31 -5.69 5.25 -20.30
C PRO A 31 -5.90 6.64 -19.70
N SER A 32 -7.06 6.92 -19.11
CA SER A 32 -7.36 8.21 -18.49
C SER A 32 -6.83 8.37 -17.06
N ALA A 33 -6.42 7.27 -16.42
CA ALA A 33 -5.89 7.32 -15.06
C ALA A 33 -4.52 8.04 -15.04
N LYS A 34 -4.31 8.89 -14.04
CA LYS A 34 -3.01 9.51 -13.80
C LYS A 34 -2.24 8.61 -12.81
N LEU A 35 -1.31 7.82 -13.33
CA LEU A 35 -0.50 6.91 -12.53
C LEU A 35 0.91 7.45 -12.33
N GLU A 36 1.41 7.42 -11.10
CA GLU A 36 2.79 7.75 -10.77
C GLU A 36 3.48 6.56 -10.11
N ALA A 37 4.66 6.18 -10.64
CA ALA A 37 5.41 5.03 -10.17
C ALA A 37 6.67 5.51 -9.47
N TYR A 38 6.81 5.15 -8.19
CA TYR A 38 7.98 5.47 -7.39
C TYR A 38 8.86 4.23 -7.25
N HIS A 39 10.08 4.29 -7.80
CA HIS A 39 11.13 3.31 -7.53
C HIS A 39 12.03 3.81 -6.39
N ALA A 40 11.59 3.61 -5.15
CA ALA A 40 12.31 4.02 -3.94
C ALA A 40 11.88 3.21 -2.72
N ASN A 41 12.57 3.40 -1.61
CA ASN A 41 12.17 2.85 -0.32
C ASN A 41 11.18 3.82 0.32
N ILE A 42 10.03 3.32 0.80
CA ILE A 42 9.02 4.18 1.44
C ILE A 42 9.53 4.88 2.70
N LYS A 43 10.63 4.38 3.28
CA LYS A 43 11.31 4.98 4.43
C LYS A 43 12.29 6.11 4.06
N ASP A 44 12.47 6.42 2.76
CA ASP A 44 13.32 7.52 2.33
C ASP A 44 12.75 8.85 2.82
N SER A 45 13.62 9.77 3.26
CA SER A 45 13.23 11.03 3.91
C SER A 45 12.31 11.94 3.10
N ARG A 46 12.28 11.76 1.77
CA ARG A 46 11.36 12.46 0.86
C ARG A 46 9.89 12.10 1.07
N PHE A 47 9.61 10.93 1.64
CA PHE A 47 8.26 10.45 1.95
C PHE A 47 7.92 10.80 3.40
N ASN A 48 7.87 12.10 3.68
CA ASN A 48 7.59 12.64 5.00
C ASN A 48 6.07 12.79 5.24
N VAL A 49 5.68 13.29 6.42
CA VAL A 49 4.27 13.41 6.81
C VAL A 49 3.50 14.30 5.84
N ASP A 50 4.09 15.39 5.36
CA ASP A 50 3.47 16.29 4.38
C ASP A 50 3.20 15.57 3.05
N TRP A 51 4.10 14.71 2.60
CA TRP A 51 3.87 13.87 1.42
C TRP A 51 2.68 12.93 1.64
N PHE A 52 2.61 12.27 2.80
CA PHE A 52 1.46 11.40 3.12
C PHE A 52 0.15 12.20 3.20
N ALA A 53 0.17 13.44 3.70
CA ALA A 53 -1.00 14.32 3.78
C ALA A 53 -1.54 14.75 2.41
N THR A 54 -0.83 14.50 1.31
CA THR A 54 -1.33 14.76 -0.05
C THR A 54 -2.33 13.72 -0.56
N PHE A 55 -2.48 12.59 0.14
CA PHE A 55 -3.37 11.49 -0.27
C PHE A 55 -4.68 11.49 0.51
N ASP A 56 -5.78 11.16 -0.16
CA ASP A 56 -7.09 10.95 0.48
C ASP A 56 -7.16 9.62 1.25
N VAL A 57 -6.46 8.60 0.76
CA VAL A 57 -6.43 7.25 1.31
C VAL A 57 -5.14 6.54 0.91
N VAL A 58 -4.61 5.69 1.79
CA VAL A 58 -3.44 4.86 1.52
C VAL A 58 -3.83 3.38 1.60
N PHE A 59 -3.41 2.59 0.62
CA PHE A 59 -3.54 1.13 0.64
C PHE A 59 -2.17 0.49 0.84
N ASN A 60 -2.04 -0.36 1.86
CA ASN A 60 -0.80 -1.08 2.09
C ASN A 60 -0.84 -2.49 1.48
N ALA A 61 0.21 -2.80 0.74
CA ALA A 61 0.45 -4.10 0.12
C ALA A 61 1.91 -4.56 0.31
N LEU A 62 2.57 -4.08 1.37
CA LEU A 62 3.94 -4.44 1.72
C LEU A 62 3.97 -5.80 2.43
N ASP A 63 5.04 -6.58 2.25
CA ASP A 63 5.27 -7.86 2.92
C ASP A 63 6.12 -7.74 4.20
N ASN A 64 6.84 -6.63 4.35
CA ASN A 64 7.73 -6.39 5.49
C ASN A 64 7.05 -5.64 6.64
N LEU A 65 7.07 -6.25 7.84
CA LEU A 65 6.48 -5.70 9.06
C LEU A 65 7.03 -4.32 9.44
N ASP A 66 8.35 -4.11 9.30
CA ASP A 66 8.97 -2.82 9.63
C ASP A 66 8.45 -1.69 8.72
N ALA A 67 8.32 -1.96 7.42
CA ALA A 67 7.79 -0.99 6.48
C ALA A 67 6.28 -0.73 6.71
N ARG A 68 5.50 -1.76 7.05
CA ARG A 68 4.08 -1.60 7.45
C ARG A 68 3.95 -0.68 8.67
N ARG A 69 4.75 -0.90 9.71
CA ARG A 69 4.75 -0.06 10.92
C ARG A 69 5.15 1.39 10.60
N HIS A 70 6.11 1.60 9.70
CA HIS A 70 6.48 2.95 9.26
C HIS A 70 5.30 3.66 8.58
N VAL A 71 4.70 3.05 7.54
CA VAL A 71 3.56 3.64 6.81
C VAL A 71 2.39 3.93 7.75
N ASN A 72 2.07 3.03 8.67
CA ASN A 72 1.03 3.24 9.68
C ASN A 72 1.29 4.51 10.52
N ARG A 73 2.51 4.68 11.06
CA ARG A 73 2.86 5.89 11.83
C ARG A 73 2.74 7.16 10.99
N MET A 74 3.17 7.12 9.74
CA MET A 74 3.09 8.27 8.83
C MET A 74 1.63 8.65 8.52
N CYS A 75 0.77 7.66 8.25
CA CYS A 75 -0.66 7.90 7.99
C CYS A 75 -1.38 8.45 9.21
N LEU A 76 -1.09 7.94 10.41
CA LEU A 76 -1.64 8.47 11.67
C LEU A 76 -1.18 9.91 11.95
N ALA A 77 0.09 10.24 11.62
CA ALA A 77 0.62 11.59 11.77
C ALA A 77 0.00 12.57 10.77
N ALA A 78 -0.23 12.12 9.53
CA ALA A 78 -0.84 12.90 8.45
C ALA A 78 -2.38 12.97 8.53
N ASP A 79 -2.99 12.24 9.46
CA ASP A 79 -4.46 12.07 9.56
C ASP A 79 -5.11 11.50 8.28
N VAL A 80 -4.40 10.59 7.61
CA VAL A 80 -4.86 9.93 6.39
C VAL A 80 -5.32 8.50 6.69
N PRO A 81 -6.53 8.09 6.26
CA PRO A 81 -6.98 6.71 6.41
C PRO A 81 -6.06 5.72 5.68
N LEU A 82 -5.74 4.62 6.36
CA LEU A 82 -4.91 3.54 5.85
C LEU A 82 -5.72 2.24 5.81
N ILE A 83 -5.69 1.56 4.66
CA ILE A 83 -6.24 0.21 4.49
C ILE A 83 -5.06 -0.76 4.45
N GLU A 84 -4.90 -1.52 5.52
CA GLU A 84 -3.87 -2.55 5.65
C GLU A 84 -4.43 -3.88 5.18
N SER A 85 -3.66 -4.61 4.36
CA SER A 85 -4.04 -5.95 3.91
C SER A 85 -2.90 -6.95 4.10
N GLY A 86 -3.25 -8.21 4.33
CA GLY A 86 -2.28 -9.30 4.44
C GLY A 86 -2.88 -10.63 4.02
N THR A 87 -2.05 -11.51 3.48
CA THR A 87 -2.44 -12.88 3.12
C THR A 87 -1.46 -13.87 3.75
N THR A 88 -1.96 -15.05 4.12
CA THR A 88 -1.15 -16.17 4.61
C THR A 88 -1.81 -17.47 4.16
N GLY A 89 -1.22 -18.13 3.16
CA GLY A 89 -1.83 -19.29 2.50
C GLY A 89 -3.18 -18.92 1.86
N PHE A 90 -4.24 -19.60 2.27
CA PHE A 90 -5.62 -19.33 1.82
C PHE A 90 -6.34 -18.27 2.65
N ASN A 91 -5.73 -17.81 3.74
CA ASN A 91 -6.33 -16.82 4.62
C ASN A 91 -5.92 -15.41 4.19
N GLY A 92 -6.86 -14.47 4.27
CA GLY A 92 -6.63 -13.06 4.03
C GLY A 92 -7.25 -12.22 5.15
N GLN A 93 -6.66 -11.06 5.39
CA GLN A 93 -7.15 -10.09 6.36
C GLN A 93 -7.06 -8.68 5.77
N VAL A 94 -8.05 -7.85 6.11
CA VAL A 94 -8.08 -6.43 5.78
C VAL A 94 -8.45 -5.67 7.04
N GLN A 95 -7.72 -4.60 7.33
CA GLN A 95 -7.96 -3.73 8.48
C GLN A 95 -7.93 -2.27 8.04
N VAL A 96 -8.93 -1.50 8.47
CA VAL A 96 -8.94 -0.04 8.29
C VAL A 96 -8.35 0.61 9.53
N ILE A 97 -7.37 1.49 9.33
CA ILE A 97 -6.72 2.27 10.37
C ILE A 97 -7.00 3.74 10.12
N LYS A 98 -7.62 4.40 11.09
CA LYS A 98 -7.89 5.84 11.09
C LYS A 98 -7.60 6.40 12.48
N LYS A 99 -7.10 7.64 12.52
CA LYS A 99 -6.97 8.39 13.76
C LYS A 99 -8.37 8.60 14.35
N VAL A 100 -8.54 8.24 15.62
CA VAL A 100 -9.81 8.41 16.33
C VAL A 100 -9.76 9.81 16.94
N GLY A 101 -10.61 10.72 16.48
CA GLY A 101 -10.88 11.96 17.22
C GLY A 101 -11.60 11.62 18.53
N TYR A 102 -11.58 12.50 19.53
CA TYR A 102 -12.29 12.33 20.81
C TYR A 102 -13.84 12.31 20.70
N GLY A 103 -14.40 11.89 19.57
CA GLY A 103 -15.80 11.57 19.34
C GLY A 103 -15.88 10.25 18.58
N GLY A 104 -16.41 9.21 19.25
CA GLY A 104 -16.23 7.80 18.90
C GLY A 104 -16.59 7.37 17.47
N ASP A 105 -15.78 6.46 16.95
CA ASP A 105 -16.05 5.70 15.72
C ASP A 105 -16.29 4.22 16.14
N PRO A 106 -17.46 3.62 15.87
CA PRO A 106 -17.85 2.30 16.40
C PRO A 106 -17.12 1.11 15.75
N ILE A 107 -16.21 1.35 14.80
CA ILE A 107 -15.59 0.30 13.97
C ILE A 107 -14.34 -0.31 14.65
N ARG A 108 -13.97 0.11 15.86
CA ARG A 108 -13.01 -0.65 16.69
C ARG A 108 -13.77 -1.67 17.52
N PRO A 109 -13.76 -2.98 17.18
CA PRO A 109 -14.10 -3.98 18.17
C PRO A 109 -13.12 -3.80 19.35
N HIS A 110 -13.69 -3.62 20.54
CA HIS A 110 -12.95 -3.61 21.79
C HIS A 110 -12.18 -4.94 21.92
N GLY A 111 -10.93 -4.98 21.46
CA GLY A 111 -10.19 -6.24 21.42
C GLY A 111 -8.97 -6.24 20.51
N CYS A 112 -8.08 -5.25 20.62
CA CYS A 112 -6.66 -5.40 20.30
C CYS A 112 -5.89 -4.18 20.85
N ALA A 113 -5.96 -4.00 22.17
CA ALA A 113 -4.86 -3.38 22.89
C ALA A 113 -3.81 -4.48 23.06
N GLY A 114 -2.72 -4.40 22.30
CA GLY A 114 -1.57 -5.29 22.44
C GLY A 114 -1.37 -6.22 21.26
N LEU A 115 -0.71 -5.72 20.21
CA LEU A 115 0.25 -6.50 19.46
C LEU A 115 1.42 -5.57 19.12
N ASN A 116 2.58 -5.91 19.68
CA ASN A 116 3.88 -5.30 19.46
C ASN A 116 4.23 -5.17 17.98
#